data_AF-A0A3C0BK94-F1
#
_entry.id   AF-A0A3C0BK94-F1
#
_cell.length_a   1.000
_cell.length_b   1.000
_cell.length_c   1.000
_cell.angle_alpha   90.00
_cell.angle_beta   90.00
_cell.angle_gamma   90.00
#
_symmetry.space_group_name_H-M   'P 1'
#
loop_
_entity.id
_entity.type
_entity.pdbx_description
1 polymer ?
#
loop_
_entity_poly.entity_id
_entity_poly.type
_entity_poly.pdbx_seq_one_letter_code
_entity_poly.pdbx_strand_id
1 'polypeptide(L)'
;MKKRLSFVFTILIFAELSVSAQKIKSMEFHDQQITDILLVLAQTSGTSIIPDETVTGTASFYFSDSDLEDALALFLSTYKMYYTKEGAVIKVSRIKSSYDAAGGLVSITADTVPVESLLRSLSHAIGKTVLYDTLPALPISVDINGLPVKDAIAICIKRLPDYTIETADSYFYIKKEQKETAAAAKGKKETGIQRNGDVYSLSLDRGRFLDILTSLFSSAGKEYSLFVQSDVQLENLYFSGKDFDTILRLILEHGNADYIEQNGIYYIIDMQKKGIGSKLKSTEIVQLSWIQAQDIPSLLPADLTSGSVLRIDKNTNSVLLTGTPEEIQPVEKFIRQVDVPMNV
;
A
#
# COMPACT_ATOMS: atom_id res chain seq x y z
N MET A 1 4.95 -98.56 3.05
CA MET A 1 3.94 -98.31 4.10
C MET A 1 4.38 -97.11 4.95
N LYS A 2 3.50 -96.09 5.09
CA LYS A 2 3.39 -95.08 6.15
C LYS A 2 4.61 -94.17 6.41
N LYS A 3 4.70 -92.99 5.77
CA LYS A 3 4.18 -91.67 6.24
C LYS A 3 4.39 -91.39 7.74
N ARG A 4 5.29 -90.45 8.07
CA ARG A 4 5.09 -89.46 9.14
C ARG A 4 5.58 -88.08 8.70
N LEU A 5 4.60 -87.29 8.29
CA LEU A 5 4.59 -85.84 8.14
C LEU A 5 4.10 -85.24 9.48
N SER A 6 4.24 -83.93 9.68
CA SER A 6 3.73 -83.06 10.76
C SER A 6 4.72 -82.75 11.91
N PHE A 7 4.87 -81.51 12.38
CA PHE A 7 4.26 -80.22 12.00
C PHE A 7 5.10 -79.11 12.66
N VAL A 8 5.47 -78.08 11.91
CA VAL A 8 6.06 -76.83 12.44
C VAL A 8 4.90 -75.96 12.90
N PHE A 9 4.87 -75.58 14.17
CA PHE A 9 3.86 -74.66 14.71
C PHE A 9 4.48 -73.26 14.80
N THR A 10 4.43 -72.51 13.71
CA THR A 10 4.71 -71.06 13.70
C THR A 10 3.45 -70.34 14.13
N ILE A 11 3.43 -69.86 15.37
CA ILE A 11 2.38 -68.95 15.87
C ILE A 11 2.61 -67.59 15.20
N LEU A 12 1.75 -67.27 14.22
CA LEU A 12 1.61 -65.94 13.66
C LEU A 12 0.67 -65.17 14.59
N ILE A 13 1.23 -64.29 15.42
CA ILE A 13 0.45 -63.34 16.21
C ILE A 13 0.01 -62.22 15.26
N PHE A 14 -1.22 -62.33 14.76
CA PHE A 14 -1.91 -61.22 14.13
C PHE A 14 -2.28 -60.22 15.24
N ALA A 15 -1.49 -59.16 15.36
CA ALA A 15 -1.87 -57.99 16.14
C ALA A 15 -2.95 -57.24 15.34
N GLU A 16 -4.21 -57.46 15.67
CA GLU A 16 -5.28 -56.56 15.27
C GLU A 16 -5.08 -55.24 16.01
N LEU A 17 -4.49 -54.26 15.32
CA LEU A 17 -4.55 -52.87 15.73
C LEU A 17 -6.00 -52.40 15.53
N SER A 18 -6.82 -52.59 16.57
CA SER A 18 -8.10 -51.92 16.65
C SER A 18 -7.85 -50.41 16.71
N VAL A 19 -8.06 -49.72 15.60
CA VAL A 19 -8.25 -48.26 15.61
C VAL A 19 -9.56 -48.02 16.35
N SER A 20 -9.46 -47.72 17.64
CA SER A 20 -10.62 -47.36 18.45
C SER A 20 -11.11 -45.99 17.97
N ALA A 21 -12.20 -45.97 17.20
CA ALA A 21 -12.87 -44.72 16.85
C ALA A 21 -13.41 -44.07 18.14
N GLN A 22 -12.91 -42.87 18.44
CA GLN A 22 -13.20 -42.20 19.70
C GLN A 22 -14.55 -41.48 19.59
N LYS A 23 -15.55 -42.00 20.31
CA LYS A 23 -16.89 -41.41 20.35
C LYS A 23 -16.90 -40.12 21.15
N ILE A 24 -17.47 -39.06 20.58
CA ILE A 24 -17.63 -37.77 21.24
C ILE A 24 -18.94 -37.78 22.05
N LYS A 25 -18.90 -37.35 23.31
CA LYS A 25 -20.13 -36.90 24.00
C LYS A 25 -20.62 -35.64 23.29
N SER A 26 -21.90 -35.54 22.98
CA SER A 26 -22.46 -34.45 22.18
C SER A 26 -21.94 -33.06 22.61
N MET A 27 -21.59 -32.23 21.63
CA MET A 27 -21.07 -30.87 21.83
C MET A 27 -21.85 -29.89 20.97
N GLU A 28 -22.09 -28.71 21.51
CA GLU A 28 -22.80 -27.64 20.81
C GLU A 28 -21.97 -26.35 20.85
N PHE A 29 -21.82 -25.74 19.67
CA PHE A 29 -21.14 -24.48 19.48
C PHE A 29 -22.10 -23.47 18.87
N HIS A 30 -22.12 -22.26 19.42
CA HIS A 30 -22.92 -21.15 18.90
C HIS A 30 -22.01 -19.96 18.65
N ASP A 31 -21.87 -19.57 17.38
CA ASP A 31 -21.09 -18.43 16.91
C ASP A 31 -19.68 -18.38 17.55
N GLN A 32 -19.03 -19.54 17.58
CA GLN A 32 -17.70 -19.69 18.17
C GLN A 32 -16.63 -19.56 17.09
N GLN A 33 -15.46 -19.03 17.45
CA GLN A 33 -14.31 -18.97 16.55
C GLN A 33 -13.95 -20.37 16.07
N ILE A 34 -13.78 -20.53 14.75
CA ILE A 34 -13.49 -21.85 14.15
C ILE A 34 -12.23 -22.48 14.76
N THR A 35 -11.20 -21.67 15.05
CA THR A 35 -9.97 -22.11 15.70
C THR A 35 -10.21 -22.69 17.09
N ASP A 36 -11.15 -22.13 17.84
CA ASP A 36 -11.47 -22.57 19.20
C ASP A 36 -12.27 -23.87 19.18
N ILE A 37 -13.20 -24.01 18.21
CA ILE A 37 -13.90 -25.27 17.95
C ILE A 37 -12.88 -26.37 17.64
N LEU A 38 -11.94 -26.13 16.72
CA LEU A 38 -10.91 -27.10 16.35
C LEU A 38 -10.00 -27.46 17.54
N LEU A 39 -9.69 -26.50 18.42
CA LEU A 39 -8.93 -26.75 19.64
C LEU A 39 -9.67 -27.68 20.60
N VAL A 40 -10.97 -27.46 20.81
CA VAL A 40 -11.81 -28.32 21.66
C VAL A 40 -11.90 -29.74 21.08
N LEU A 41 -12.05 -29.86 19.76
CA LEU A 41 -12.04 -31.16 19.08
C LEU A 41 -10.69 -31.86 19.24
N ALA A 42 -9.57 -31.15 19.13
CA ALA A 42 -8.23 -31.70 19.36
C ALA A 42 -8.06 -32.24 20.78
N GLN A 43 -8.50 -31.47 21.79
CA GLN A 43 -8.43 -31.86 23.20
C GLN A 43 -9.30 -33.09 23.52
N THR A 44 -10.50 -33.13 22.94
CA THR A 44 -11.47 -34.21 23.17
C THR A 44 -11.01 -35.52 22.53
N SER A 45 -10.41 -35.43 21.35
CA SER A 45 -9.95 -36.56 20.55
C SER A 45 -8.52 -37.02 20.83
N GLY A 46 -7.77 -36.28 21.65
CA GLY A 46 -6.33 -36.51 21.81
C GLY A 46 -5.52 -36.39 20.51
N THR A 47 -6.09 -35.85 19.44
CA THR A 47 -5.44 -35.71 18.13
C THR A 47 -4.94 -34.28 17.96
N SER A 48 -3.72 -34.11 17.44
CA SER A 48 -3.17 -32.77 17.18
C SER A 48 -3.81 -32.18 15.93
N ILE A 49 -4.66 -31.16 16.09
CA ILE A 49 -5.28 -30.42 14.98
C ILE A 49 -4.63 -29.04 14.90
N ILE A 50 -4.03 -28.72 13.75
CA ILE A 50 -3.28 -27.48 13.52
C ILE A 50 -3.92 -26.71 12.36
N PRO A 51 -4.71 -25.66 12.64
CA PRO A 51 -5.19 -24.75 11.62
C PRO A 51 -4.08 -23.81 11.14
N ASP A 52 -4.06 -23.47 9.85
CA ASP A 52 -3.22 -22.43 9.30
C ASP A 52 -3.87 -21.02 9.38
N GLU A 53 -3.13 -20.01 8.91
CA GLU A 53 -3.56 -18.61 8.88
C GLU A 53 -4.82 -18.34 8.02
N THR A 54 -5.23 -19.27 7.16
CA THR A 54 -6.43 -19.13 6.31
C THR A 54 -7.71 -19.51 7.05
N VAL A 55 -7.60 -20.25 8.16
CA VAL A 55 -8.73 -20.69 8.99
C VAL A 55 -9.19 -19.53 9.87
N THR A 56 -10.22 -18.82 9.42
CA THR A 56 -10.75 -17.61 10.07
C THR A 56 -12.26 -17.66 10.22
N GLY A 57 -12.85 -16.76 11.02
CA GLY A 57 -14.30 -16.62 11.17
C GLY A 57 -14.92 -17.47 12.28
N THR A 58 -16.25 -17.43 12.36
CA THR A 58 -17.06 -18.13 13.37
C THR A 58 -17.96 -19.19 12.75
N ALA A 59 -18.38 -20.15 13.58
CA ALA A 59 -19.26 -21.23 13.20
C ALA A 59 -20.21 -21.61 14.35
N SER A 60 -21.37 -22.16 13.96
CA SER A 60 -22.34 -22.78 14.86
C SER A 60 -22.53 -24.21 14.41
N PHE A 61 -22.22 -25.17 15.26
CA PHE A 61 -22.25 -26.58 14.88
C PHE A 61 -22.62 -27.46 16.07
N TYR A 62 -23.38 -28.51 15.79
CA TYR A 62 -23.76 -29.51 16.77
C TYR A 62 -23.10 -30.85 16.40
N PHE A 63 -22.21 -31.32 17.26
CA PHE A 63 -21.60 -32.64 17.17
C PHE A 63 -22.46 -33.62 17.96
N SER A 64 -23.14 -34.55 17.27
CA SER A 64 -23.87 -35.66 17.90
C SER A 64 -22.91 -36.79 18.32
N ASP A 65 -23.42 -37.78 19.05
CA ASP A 65 -22.70 -39.02 19.36
C ASP A 65 -22.44 -39.80 18.05
N SER A 66 -21.33 -39.46 17.41
CA SER A 66 -20.88 -39.93 16.10
C SER A 66 -19.36 -40.08 16.11
N ASP A 67 -18.82 -40.77 15.11
CA ASP A 67 -17.37 -40.88 14.95
C ASP A 67 -16.78 -39.50 14.66
N LEU A 68 -15.81 -39.10 15.50
CA LEU A 68 -15.19 -37.78 15.43
C LEU A 68 -14.62 -37.46 14.05
N GLU A 69 -14.01 -38.43 13.38
CA GLU A 69 -13.43 -38.19 12.06
C GLU A 69 -14.50 -37.80 11.03
N ASP A 70 -15.66 -38.46 11.07
CA ASP A 70 -16.80 -38.14 10.19
C ASP A 70 -17.39 -36.78 10.55
N ALA A 71 -17.52 -36.49 11.85
CA ALA A 71 -18.07 -35.23 12.31
C ALA A 71 -17.14 -34.05 12.02
N LEU A 72 -15.82 -34.24 12.17
CA LEU A 72 -14.79 -33.27 11.78
C LEU A 72 -14.78 -33.08 10.26
N ALA A 73 -14.84 -34.16 9.48
CA ALA A 73 -14.90 -34.07 8.02
C ALA A 73 -16.16 -33.32 7.55
N LEU A 74 -17.31 -33.57 8.19
CA LEU A 74 -18.56 -32.86 7.91
C LEU A 74 -18.45 -31.38 8.30
N PHE A 75 -17.92 -31.07 9.48
CA PHE A 75 -17.70 -29.70 9.93
C PHE A 75 -16.80 -28.95 8.94
N LEU A 76 -15.63 -29.51 8.62
CA LEU A 76 -14.67 -28.88 7.71
C LEU A 76 -15.27 -28.68 6.32
N SER A 77 -15.92 -29.70 5.74
CA SER A 77 -16.55 -29.57 4.41
C SER A 77 -17.70 -28.56 4.38
N THR A 78 -18.52 -28.48 5.44
CA THR A 78 -19.61 -27.49 5.57
C THR A 78 -19.07 -26.05 5.48
N TYR A 79 -17.91 -25.81 6.10
CA TYR A 79 -17.26 -24.50 6.12
C TYR A 79 -16.17 -24.36 5.06
N LYS A 80 -16.18 -25.21 4.02
CA LYS A 80 -15.26 -25.18 2.87
C LYS A 80 -13.77 -25.23 3.27
N MET A 81 -13.48 -25.97 4.33
CA MET A 81 -12.14 -26.27 4.79
C MET A 81 -11.76 -27.70 4.44
N TYR A 82 -10.46 -27.92 4.35
CA TYR A 82 -9.86 -29.19 4.00
C TYR A 82 -8.82 -29.57 5.07
N TYR A 83 -8.54 -30.86 5.16
CA TYR A 83 -7.49 -31.35 6.03
C TYR A 83 -6.53 -32.30 5.31
N THR A 84 -5.30 -32.33 5.80
CA THR A 84 -4.30 -33.33 5.45
C THR A 84 -3.83 -34.04 6.72
N LYS A 85 -3.70 -35.36 6.66
CA LYS A 85 -3.16 -36.18 7.75
C LYS A 85 -1.66 -36.38 7.51
N GLU A 86 -0.83 -35.91 8.44
CA GLU A 86 0.62 -36.12 8.47
C GLU A 86 0.98 -36.88 9.75
N GLY A 87 1.00 -38.20 9.68
CA GLY A 87 1.20 -39.05 10.87
C GLY A 87 0.04 -38.89 11.87
N ALA A 88 0.34 -38.38 13.06
CA ALA A 88 -0.64 -38.13 14.12
C ALA A 88 -1.20 -36.70 14.14
N VAL A 89 -0.81 -35.87 13.15
CA VAL A 89 -1.19 -34.46 13.06
C VAL A 89 -2.18 -34.28 11.92
N ILE A 90 -3.26 -33.55 12.19
CA ILE A 90 -4.25 -33.10 11.21
C ILE A 90 -3.98 -31.61 10.96
N LYS A 91 -3.52 -31.26 9.76
CA LYS A 91 -3.42 -29.86 9.34
C LYS A 91 -4.74 -29.43 8.70
N VAL A 92 -5.23 -28.26 9.06
CA VAL A 92 -6.50 -27.71 8.54
C VAL A 92 -6.22 -26.41 7.78
N SER A 93 -6.79 -26.28 6.59
CA SER A 93 -6.63 -25.12 5.72
C SER A 93 -7.90 -24.88 4.90
N ARG A 94 -8.15 -23.64 4.48
CA ARG A 94 -9.13 -23.34 3.41
C ARG A 94 -8.62 -23.64 2.01
N ILE A 95 -7.36 -24.07 1.90
CA ILE A 95 -6.70 -24.35 0.63
C ILE A 95 -6.35 -25.84 0.57
N LYS A 96 -6.87 -26.53 -0.43
CA LYS A 96 -6.43 -27.88 -0.81
C LYS A 96 -5.56 -27.77 -2.05
N SER A 97 -4.34 -28.26 -1.97
CA SER A 97 -3.42 -28.30 -3.11
C SER A 97 -2.84 -29.70 -3.30
N SER A 98 -2.57 -30.06 -4.56
CA SER A 98 -1.91 -31.31 -4.92
C SER A 98 -1.12 -31.12 -6.22
N TYR A 99 -0.04 -31.87 -6.36
CA TYR A 99 0.86 -31.80 -7.51
C TYR A 99 1.15 -33.19 -8.06
N ASP A 100 0.88 -33.39 -9.34
CA ASP A 100 1.33 -34.55 -10.10
C ASP A 100 2.68 -34.23 -10.75
N ALA A 101 3.75 -34.75 -10.16
CA ALA A 101 5.11 -34.55 -10.65
C ALA A 101 5.38 -35.20 -12.01
N ALA A 102 4.65 -36.26 -12.38
CA ALA A 102 4.84 -36.94 -13.66
C ALA A 102 4.26 -36.13 -14.82
N GLY A 103 3.06 -35.56 -14.62
CA GLY A 103 2.41 -34.68 -15.58
C GLY A 103 2.85 -33.21 -15.50
N GLY A 104 3.48 -32.80 -14.40
CA GLY A 104 3.79 -31.40 -14.12
C GLY A 104 2.53 -30.56 -13.85
N LEU A 105 1.45 -31.19 -13.36
CA LEU A 105 0.13 -30.60 -13.21
C LEU A 105 -0.19 -30.31 -11.74
N VAL A 106 -0.74 -29.14 -11.47
CA VAL A 106 -1.18 -28.73 -10.13
C VAL A 106 -2.70 -28.59 -10.09
N SER A 107 -3.29 -29.03 -8.98
CA SER A 107 -4.69 -28.80 -8.66
C SER A 107 -4.80 -28.05 -7.34
N ILE A 108 -5.63 -27.00 -7.30
CA ILE A 108 -5.83 -26.14 -6.13
C ILE A 108 -7.30 -25.78 -6.02
N THR A 109 -7.91 -26.08 -4.87
CA THR A 109 -9.25 -25.63 -4.53
C THR A 109 -9.17 -24.75 -3.29
N ALA A 110 -9.75 -23.56 -3.34
CA ALA A 110 -9.86 -22.67 -2.20
C ALA A 110 -11.05 -21.72 -2.32
N ASP A 111 -11.60 -21.32 -1.17
CA ASP A 111 -12.70 -20.37 -1.09
C ASP A 111 -12.32 -19.15 -0.26
N THR A 112 -12.38 -17.98 -0.89
CA THR A 112 -12.24 -16.67 -0.24
C THR A 112 -10.95 -16.56 0.60
N VAL A 113 -9.81 -16.83 -0.03
CA VAL A 113 -8.49 -16.78 0.61
C VAL A 113 -7.59 -15.70 -0.03
N PRO A 114 -6.65 -15.10 0.72
CA PRO A 114 -5.67 -14.18 0.15
C PRO A 114 -4.85 -14.83 -0.97
N VAL A 115 -4.58 -14.08 -2.05
CA VAL A 115 -3.72 -14.56 -3.17
C VAL A 115 -2.35 -15.04 -2.65
N GLU A 116 -1.80 -14.36 -1.65
CA GLU A 116 -0.53 -14.75 -1.02
C GLU A 116 -0.56 -16.19 -0.50
N SER A 117 -1.59 -16.55 0.27
CA SER A 117 -1.74 -17.88 0.85
C SER A 117 -1.88 -18.96 -0.24
N LEU A 118 -2.56 -18.64 -1.36
CA LEU A 118 -2.65 -19.53 -2.52
C LEU A 118 -1.30 -19.80 -3.17
N LEU A 119 -0.52 -18.74 -3.41
CA LEU A 119 0.80 -18.86 -4.03
C LEU A 119 1.78 -19.61 -3.12
N ARG A 120 1.68 -19.41 -1.81
CA ARG A 120 2.44 -20.15 -0.81
C ARG A 120 2.06 -21.64 -0.79
N SER A 121 0.77 -21.95 -0.77
CA SER A 121 0.28 -23.33 -0.84
C SER A 121 0.68 -24.01 -2.15
N LEU A 122 0.63 -23.29 -3.27
CA LEU A 122 1.13 -23.74 -4.57
C LEU A 122 2.64 -24.04 -4.50
N SER A 123 3.46 -23.13 -3.97
CA SER A 123 4.90 -23.29 -3.80
C SER A 123 5.25 -24.54 -2.98
N HIS A 124 4.50 -24.77 -1.89
CA HIS A 124 4.67 -25.95 -1.04
C HIS A 124 4.30 -27.25 -1.79
N ALA A 125 3.16 -27.27 -2.51
CA ALA A 125 2.71 -28.45 -3.23
C ALA A 125 3.67 -28.85 -4.37
N ILE A 126 4.23 -27.88 -5.09
CA ILE A 126 5.14 -28.15 -6.22
C ILE A 126 6.61 -28.34 -5.80
N GLY A 127 6.98 -27.97 -4.56
CA GLY A 127 8.35 -28.01 -4.08
C GLY A 127 9.31 -27.03 -4.78
N LYS A 128 8.79 -25.95 -5.38
CA LYS A 128 9.57 -24.89 -6.04
C LYS A 128 9.26 -23.53 -5.42
N THR A 129 10.24 -22.64 -5.40
CA THR A 129 10.10 -21.30 -4.84
C THR A 129 9.17 -20.44 -5.70
N VAL A 130 8.22 -19.77 -5.07
CA VAL A 130 7.39 -18.72 -5.69
C VAL A 130 7.69 -17.42 -4.95
N LEU A 131 8.35 -16.48 -5.63
CA LEU A 131 8.61 -15.12 -5.15
C LEU A 131 7.52 -14.19 -5.67
N TYR A 132 7.24 -13.13 -4.94
CA TYR A 132 6.31 -12.10 -5.36
C TYR A 132 6.70 -10.74 -4.78
N ASP A 133 6.44 -9.68 -5.55
CA ASP A 133 6.39 -8.33 -5.00
C ASP A 133 5.21 -8.20 -4.03
N THR A 134 5.11 -7.08 -3.31
CA THR A 134 4.00 -6.85 -2.37
C THR A 134 2.64 -7.03 -3.03
N LEU A 135 1.95 -8.12 -2.70
CA LEU A 135 0.62 -8.42 -3.22
C LEU A 135 -0.45 -7.66 -2.43
N PRO A 136 -1.52 -7.17 -3.09
CA PRO A 136 -2.67 -6.64 -2.37
C PRO A 136 -3.40 -7.76 -1.62
N ALA A 137 -4.00 -7.43 -0.48
CA ALA A 137 -4.80 -8.35 0.33
C ALA A 137 -6.18 -8.64 -0.31
N LEU A 138 -6.17 -9.10 -1.56
CA LEU A 138 -7.38 -9.44 -2.31
C LEU A 138 -7.77 -10.90 -2.01
N PRO A 139 -8.96 -11.17 -1.43
CA PRO A 139 -9.47 -12.52 -1.33
C PRO A 139 -9.96 -13.02 -2.69
N ILE A 140 -9.58 -14.24 -3.06
CA ILE A 140 -10.06 -14.92 -4.26
C ILE A 140 -10.49 -16.36 -3.93
N SER A 141 -11.43 -16.87 -4.71
CA SER A 141 -11.79 -18.29 -4.74
C SER A 141 -11.32 -18.88 -6.06
N VAL A 142 -10.73 -20.06 -6.01
CA VAL A 142 -10.21 -20.76 -7.18
C VAL A 142 -10.54 -22.23 -7.09
N ASP A 143 -10.85 -22.83 -8.23
CA ASP A 143 -10.90 -24.28 -8.40
C ASP A 143 -10.15 -24.64 -9.68
N ILE A 144 -8.90 -25.07 -9.48
CA ILE A 144 -7.93 -25.41 -10.52
C ILE A 144 -7.79 -26.92 -10.52
N ASN A 145 -8.08 -27.54 -11.66
CA ASN A 145 -8.05 -28.99 -11.81
C ASN A 145 -7.01 -29.38 -12.87
N GLY A 146 -5.81 -29.76 -12.41
CA GLY A 146 -4.76 -30.34 -13.24
C GLY A 146 -4.23 -29.42 -14.34
N LEU A 147 -3.67 -28.28 -13.98
CA LEU A 147 -3.06 -27.34 -14.94
C LEU A 147 -1.54 -27.26 -14.80
N PRO A 148 -0.81 -26.89 -15.87
CA PRO A 148 0.60 -26.53 -15.75
C PRO A 148 0.78 -25.43 -14.69
N VAL A 149 1.87 -25.52 -13.92
CA VAL A 149 2.13 -24.62 -12.79
C VAL A 149 2.05 -23.14 -13.17
N LYS A 150 2.61 -22.77 -14.33
CA LYS A 150 2.58 -21.39 -14.83
C LYS A 150 1.14 -20.88 -15.07
N ASP A 151 0.29 -21.72 -15.63
CA ASP A 151 -1.10 -21.37 -15.93
C ASP A 151 -1.92 -21.24 -14.63
N ALA A 152 -1.66 -22.11 -13.65
CA ALA A 152 -2.26 -22.01 -12.33
C ALA A 152 -1.88 -20.68 -11.63
N ILE A 153 -0.61 -20.29 -11.68
CA ILE A 153 -0.16 -18.98 -11.15
C ILE A 153 -0.85 -17.84 -11.91
N ALA A 154 -0.95 -17.93 -13.24
CA ALA A 154 -1.61 -16.91 -14.07
C ALA A 154 -3.09 -16.73 -13.71
N ILE A 155 -3.78 -17.81 -13.34
CA ILE A 155 -5.16 -17.74 -12.83
C ILE A 155 -5.19 -17.04 -11.47
N CYS A 156 -4.31 -17.40 -10.54
CA CYS A 156 -4.24 -16.79 -9.21
C CYS A 156 -4.04 -15.26 -9.27
N ILE A 157 -3.23 -14.78 -10.22
CA ILE A 157 -2.95 -13.34 -10.38
C ILE A 157 -3.85 -12.66 -11.43
N LYS A 158 -4.84 -13.35 -11.99
CA LYS A 158 -5.64 -12.81 -13.11
C LYS A 158 -6.36 -11.50 -12.78
N ARG A 159 -6.74 -11.32 -11.51
CA ARG A 159 -7.38 -10.09 -10.99
C ARG A 159 -6.38 -8.99 -10.63
N LEU A 160 -5.09 -9.22 -10.84
CA LEU A 160 -3.98 -8.31 -10.59
C LEU A 160 -3.36 -7.92 -11.95
N PRO A 161 -3.97 -6.97 -12.69
CA PRO A 161 -3.63 -6.71 -14.09
C PRO A 161 -2.22 -6.12 -14.29
N ASP A 162 -1.63 -5.56 -13.25
CA ASP A 162 -0.29 -4.99 -13.26
C ASP A 162 0.75 -5.99 -12.75
N TYR A 163 0.48 -7.30 -12.81
CA TYR A 163 1.42 -8.34 -12.39
C TYR A 163 1.67 -9.33 -13.52
N THR A 164 2.93 -9.72 -13.67
CA THR A 164 3.36 -10.75 -14.62
C THR A 164 4.24 -11.80 -13.96
N ILE A 165 4.44 -12.90 -14.68
CA ILE A 165 5.16 -14.08 -14.19
C ILE A 165 6.47 -14.21 -14.95
N GLU A 166 7.57 -14.02 -14.24
CA GLU A 166 8.90 -14.42 -14.69
C GLU A 166 9.14 -15.87 -14.29
N THR A 167 9.62 -16.68 -15.23
CA THR A 167 9.86 -18.12 -15.02
C THR A 167 11.35 -18.41 -15.14
N ALA A 168 11.91 -19.06 -14.14
CA ALA A 168 13.26 -19.62 -14.13
C ALA A 168 13.20 -21.12 -13.80
N ASP A 169 14.31 -21.83 -13.95
CA ASP A 169 14.36 -23.28 -13.73
C ASP A 169 13.98 -23.67 -12.28
N SER A 170 14.43 -22.85 -11.31
CA SER A 170 14.27 -23.11 -9.87
C SER A 170 13.15 -22.32 -9.20
N TYR A 171 12.60 -21.26 -9.83
CA TYR A 171 11.60 -20.39 -9.21
C TYR A 171 10.63 -19.75 -10.21
N PHE A 172 9.48 -19.32 -9.68
CA PHE A 172 8.57 -18.38 -10.33
C PHE A 172 8.61 -17.05 -9.59
N TYR A 173 8.69 -15.94 -10.31
CA TYR A 173 8.62 -14.61 -9.71
C TYR A 173 7.44 -13.83 -10.27
N ILE A 174 6.52 -13.48 -9.37
CA ILE A 174 5.33 -12.70 -9.67
C ILE A 174 5.69 -11.23 -9.42
N LYS A 175 6.03 -10.56 -10.50
CA LYS A 175 6.54 -9.20 -10.48
C LYS A 175 5.41 -8.23 -10.79
N LYS A 176 5.36 -7.11 -10.08
CA LYS A 176 4.48 -6.01 -10.45
C LYS A 176 5.07 -5.30 -11.66
N GLU A 177 4.39 -5.36 -12.80
CA GLU A 177 4.68 -4.47 -13.91
C GLU A 177 4.34 -3.05 -13.51
N GLN A 178 5.38 -2.24 -13.38
CA GLN A 178 5.19 -0.81 -13.56
C GLN A 178 4.72 -0.64 -14.99
N LYS A 179 3.46 -0.20 -15.19
CA LYS A 179 3.01 0.27 -16.50
C LYS A 179 3.89 1.46 -16.89
N GLU A 180 4.99 1.15 -17.55
CA GLU A 180 5.64 2.08 -18.44
C GLU A 180 4.65 2.33 -19.57
N THR A 181 3.96 3.48 -19.49
CA THR A 181 3.39 4.12 -20.68
C THR A 181 4.41 3.99 -21.80
N ALA A 182 3.95 3.55 -22.98
CA ALA A 182 4.73 3.09 -24.13
C ALA A 182 5.67 4.13 -24.80
N ALA A 183 6.30 5.00 -24.02
CA ALA A 183 7.39 5.88 -24.41
C ALA A 183 8.78 5.34 -24.03
N ALA A 184 8.89 4.16 -23.40
CA ALA A 184 10.14 3.64 -22.86
C ALA A 184 10.78 2.50 -23.69
N ALA A 185 10.52 2.43 -25.00
CA ALA A 185 11.31 1.58 -25.91
C ALA A 185 12.77 2.09 -26.10
N LYS A 186 13.21 3.09 -25.33
CA LYS A 186 14.61 3.50 -25.21
C LYS A 186 14.92 3.90 -23.77
N GLY A 187 15.75 3.10 -23.12
CA GLY A 187 16.45 3.46 -21.89
C GLY A 187 15.71 3.07 -20.62
N LYS A 188 16.29 2.12 -19.89
CA LYS A 188 16.23 1.96 -18.44
C LYS A 188 15.72 3.26 -17.77
N LYS A 189 14.50 3.28 -17.25
CA LYS A 189 14.02 4.42 -16.43
C LYS A 189 14.88 4.46 -15.17
N GLU A 190 15.95 5.24 -15.22
CA GLU A 190 16.76 5.56 -14.05
C GLU A 190 15.87 6.34 -13.08
N THR A 191 15.57 5.75 -11.93
CA THR A 191 14.87 6.47 -10.86
C THR A 191 15.80 7.56 -10.32
N GLY A 192 15.25 8.74 -10.04
CA GLY A 192 16.01 9.91 -9.62
C GLY A 192 16.11 11.00 -10.70
N ILE A 193 17.13 11.85 -10.56
CA ILE A 193 17.33 13.00 -11.46
C ILE A 193 18.25 12.62 -12.61
N GLN A 194 17.78 12.93 -13.81
CA GLN A 194 18.52 12.76 -15.06
C GLN A 194 18.72 14.13 -15.69
N ARG A 195 19.95 14.40 -16.13
CA ARG A 195 20.30 15.61 -16.88
C ARG A 195 20.61 15.22 -18.33
N ASN A 196 19.98 15.90 -19.29
CA ASN A 196 20.26 15.78 -20.72
C ASN A 196 20.52 17.18 -21.29
N GLY A 197 21.80 17.55 -21.43
CA GLY A 197 22.18 18.92 -21.76
C GLY A 197 21.77 19.91 -20.66
N ASP A 198 20.91 20.86 -21.00
CA ASP A 198 20.44 21.91 -20.10
C ASP A 198 19.07 21.61 -19.46
N VAL A 199 18.49 20.47 -19.79
CA VAL A 199 17.20 20.04 -19.23
C VAL A 199 17.35 18.87 -18.26
N TYR A 200 16.47 18.86 -17.28
CA TYR A 200 16.41 17.91 -16.18
C TYR A 200 15.05 17.22 -16.15
N SER A 201 15.07 15.94 -15.78
CA SER A 201 13.88 15.12 -15.56
C SER A 201 14.02 14.41 -14.22
N LEU A 202 12.92 14.32 -13.47
CA LEU A 202 12.83 13.59 -12.21
C LEU A 202 11.77 12.50 -12.36
N SER A 203 12.14 11.25 -12.05
CA SER A 203 11.21 10.12 -11.98
C SER A 203 11.36 9.44 -10.63
N LEU A 204 10.35 9.57 -9.76
CA LEU A 204 10.42 9.12 -8.38
C LEU A 204 9.08 8.54 -7.89
N ASP A 205 9.07 7.25 -7.57
CA ASP A 205 7.95 6.64 -6.83
C ASP A 205 8.04 6.95 -5.33
N ARG A 206 9.24 6.82 -4.75
CA ARG A 206 9.52 7.07 -3.33
C ARG A 206 10.98 7.42 -3.13
N GLY A 207 11.29 8.49 -2.39
CA GLY A 207 12.67 8.87 -2.06
C GLY A 207 12.76 9.97 -1.01
N ARG A 208 13.98 10.27 -0.55
CA ARG A 208 14.22 11.33 0.45
C ARG A 208 14.54 12.65 -0.24
N PHE A 209 13.96 13.73 0.26
CA PHE A 209 14.11 15.07 -0.30
C PHE A 209 15.58 15.50 -0.41
N LEU A 210 16.39 15.25 0.63
CA LEU A 210 17.80 15.61 0.61
C LEU A 210 18.62 14.84 -0.43
N ASP A 211 18.30 13.56 -0.67
CA ASP A 211 18.99 12.74 -1.67
C ASP A 211 18.70 13.26 -3.09
N ILE A 212 17.46 13.70 -3.34
CA ILE A 212 17.05 14.27 -4.62
C ILE A 212 17.68 15.63 -4.85
N LEU A 213 17.71 16.52 -3.85
CA LEU A 213 18.43 17.79 -3.95
C LEU A 213 19.92 17.59 -4.22
N THR A 214 20.56 16.69 -3.47
CA THR A 214 21.98 16.38 -3.65
C THR A 214 22.26 15.90 -5.07
N SER A 215 21.41 15.02 -5.60
CA SER A 215 21.50 14.52 -6.97
C SER A 215 21.31 15.64 -8.01
N LEU A 216 20.35 16.56 -7.78
CA LEU A 216 20.12 17.71 -8.67
C LEU A 216 21.36 18.59 -8.77
N PHE A 217 21.85 19.06 -7.62
CA PHE A 217 22.99 19.98 -7.56
C PHE A 217 24.28 19.32 -8.07
N SER A 218 24.50 18.05 -7.73
CA SER A 218 25.63 17.28 -8.26
C SER A 218 25.56 17.14 -9.78
N SER A 219 24.39 16.81 -10.34
CA SER A 219 24.21 16.70 -11.80
C SER A 219 24.35 18.05 -12.53
N ALA A 220 24.00 19.15 -11.85
CA ALA A 220 24.12 20.50 -12.38
C ALA A 220 25.54 21.08 -12.28
N GLY A 221 26.35 20.58 -11.35
CA GLY A 221 27.65 21.18 -10.99
C GLY A 221 27.50 22.53 -10.28
N LYS A 222 26.41 22.72 -9.53
CA LYS A 222 26.11 23.95 -8.77
C LYS A 222 26.38 23.75 -7.28
N GLU A 223 26.83 24.80 -6.61
CA GLU A 223 27.13 24.78 -5.17
C GLU A 223 25.88 25.10 -4.36
N TYR A 224 25.70 24.42 -3.23
CA TYR A 224 24.56 24.63 -2.34
C TYR A 224 24.94 24.42 -0.87
N SER A 225 24.14 25.02 0.02
CA SER A 225 24.21 24.83 1.46
C SER A 225 22.82 24.52 2.00
N LEU A 226 22.72 23.51 2.86
CA LEU A 226 21.46 23.03 3.42
C LEU A 226 21.27 23.57 4.84
N PHE A 227 20.21 24.35 5.03
CA PHE A 227 19.72 24.82 6.34
C PHE A 227 18.32 24.28 6.66
N VAL A 228 17.86 23.27 5.92
CA VAL A 228 16.62 22.54 6.16
C VAL A 228 16.78 21.59 7.35
N GLN A 229 15.79 21.59 8.26
CA GLN A 229 15.82 20.80 9.49
C GLN A 229 15.15 19.44 9.35
N SER A 230 14.29 19.26 8.35
CA SER A 230 13.56 18.01 8.11
C SER A 230 13.85 17.42 6.74
N ASP A 231 14.19 16.13 6.70
CA ASP A 231 14.31 15.34 5.46
C ASP A 231 12.99 14.61 5.19
N VAL A 232 12.17 15.20 4.30
CA VAL A 232 10.82 14.73 4.00
C VAL A 232 10.85 13.59 2.98
N GLN A 233 9.94 12.63 3.12
CA GLN A 233 9.71 11.59 2.13
C GLN A 233 8.88 12.14 0.96
N LEU A 234 9.44 12.05 -0.24
CA LEU A 234 8.80 12.44 -1.50
C LEU A 234 8.24 11.19 -2.18
N GLU A 235 7.03 11.30 -2.71
CA GLU A 235 6.35 10.20 -3.41
C GLU A 235 5.67 10.69 -4.69
N ASN A 236 5.66 9.84 -5.71
CA ASN A 236 4.95 10.05 -6.97
C ASN A 236 5.30 11.35 -7.72
N LEU A 237 6.60 11.69 -7.80
CA LEU A 237 7.08 12.88 -8.53
C LEU A 237 7.60 12.51 -9.92
N TYR A 238 7.01 13.13 -10.95
CA TYR A 238 7.34 12.88 -12.35
C TYR A 238 7.41 14.19 -13.12
N PHE A 239 8.62 14.68 -13.35
CA PHE A 239 8.89 15.90 -14.11
C PHE A 239 9.78 15.58 -15.31
N SER A 240 9.52 16.20 -16.45
CA SER A 240 10.29 15.95 -17.67
C SER A 240 10.65 17.27 -18.35
N GLY A 241 11.90 17.37 -18.80
CA GLY A 241 12.38 18.43 -19.68
C GLY A 241 12.30 19.84 -19.07
N LYS A 242 12.65 19.99 -17.80
CA LYS A 242 12.64 21.29 -17.10
C LYS A 242 14.05 21.89 -17.05
N ASP A 243 14.17 23.21 -17.11
CA ASP A 243 15.44 23.85 -16.75
C ASP A 243 15.74 23.69 -15.25
N PHE A 244 16.97 24.01 -14.86
CA PHE A 244 17.44 23.83 -13.48
C PHE A 244 16.57 24.59 -12.45
N ASP A 245 16.23 25.85 -12.73
CA ASP A 245 15.52 26.70 -11.76
C ASP A 245 14.08 26.21 -11.59
N THR A 246 13.46 25.78 -12.69
CA THR A 246 12.11 25.21 -12.68
C THR A 246 12.07 23.89 -11.92
N ILE A 247 12.99 22.95 -12.17
CA ILE A 247 12.97 21.66 -11.47
C ILE A 247 13.32 21.80 -9.99
N LEU A 248 14.26 22.71 -9.65
CA LEU A 248 14.61 23.02 -8.27
C LEU A 248 13.38 23.52 -7.52
N ARG A 249 12.64 24.49 -8.07
CA ARG A 249 11.40 25.00 -7.46
C ARG A 249 10.38 23.91 -7.22
N LEU A 250 10.12 23.05 -8.20
CA LEU A 250 9.19 21.93 -8.06
C LEU A 250 9.61 20.98 -6.94
N ILE A 251 10.90 20.65 -6.82
CA ILE A 251 11.40 19.77 -5.75
C ILE A 251 11.26 20.44 -4.37
N LEU A 252 11.60 21.74 -4.27
CA LEU A 252 11.52 22.51 -3.03
C LEU A 252 10.08 22.68 -2.52
N GLU A 253 9.10 22.83 -3.43
CA GLU A 253 7.67 22.87 -3.08
C GLU A 253 7.23 21.61 -2.32
N HIS A 254 7.68 20.44 -2.76
CA HIS A 254 7.37 19.17 -2.09
C HIS A 254 8.19 18.93 -0.82
N GLY A 255 9.39 19.51 -0.72
CA GLY A 255 10.22 19.48 0.49
C GLY A 255 9.85 20.52 1.54
N ASN A 256 8.84 21.35 1.29
CA ASN A 256 8.49 22.50 2.12
C ASN A 256 9.71 23.40 2.40
N ALA A 257 10.48 23.69 1.36
CA ALA A 257 11.72 24.47 1.41
C ALA A 257 11.70 25.61 0.37
N ASP A 258 12.60 26.56 0.53
CA ASP A 258 12.86 27.64 -0.42
C ASP A 258 14.37 27.85 -0.57
N TYR A 259 14.79 28.72 -1.48
CA TYR A 259 16.20 29.05 -1.65
C TYR A 259 16.49 30.54 -1.83
N ILE A 260 17.69 30.93 -1.43
CA ILE A 260 18.30 32.22 -1.75
C ILE A 260 19.59 31.92 -2.53
N GLU A 261 19.78 32.55 -3.67
CA GLU A 261 21.03 32.46 -4.43
C GLU A 261 21.91 33.68 -4.13
N GLN A 262 23.13 33.45 -3.67
CA GLN A 262 24.10 34.53 -3.43
C GLN A 262 25.50 34.07 -3.84
N ASN A 263 26.16 34.85 -4.70
CA ASN A 263 27.51 34.57 -5.22
C ASN A 263 27.66 33.17 -5.84
N GLY A 264 26.61 32.66 -6.51
CA GLY A 264 26.61 31.33 -7.14
C GLY A 264 26.36 30.15 -6.19
N ILE A 265 26.11 30.41 -4.90
CA ILE A 265 25.75 29.39 -3.90
C ILE A 265 24.26 29.46 -3.60
N TYR A 266 23.59 28.30 -3.64
CA TYR A 266 22.18 28.15 -3.31
C TYR A 266 22.00 27.79 -1.84
N TYR A 267 21.42 28.69 -1.06
CA TYR A 267 21.11 28.49 0.36
C TYR A 267 19.68 27.96 0.49
N ILE A 268 19.55 26.65 0.74
CA ILE A 268 18.25 25.98 0.87
C ILE A 268 17.79 26.08 2.32
N ILE A 269 16.62 26.66 2.56
CA ILE A 269 16.05 26.92 3.89
C ILE A 269 14.67 26.30 4.02
N ASP A 270 14.28 25.89 5.23
CA ASP A 270 12.90 25.45 5.46
C ASP A 270 11.92 26.59 5.20
N MET A 271 10.83 26.31 4.50
CA MET A 271 9.65 27.15 4.60
C MET A 271 9.05 26.90 5.97
N GLN A 272 9.41 27.74 6.94
CA GLN A 272 8.62 27.83 8.17
C GLN A 272 7.17 28.05 7.76
N LYS A 273 6.22 27.31 8.34
CA LYS A 273 4.77 27.49 8.16
C LYS A 273 4.31 28.90 8.59
N LYS A 274 4.70 29.92 7.83
CA LYS A 274 3.95 31.14 7.57
C LYS A 274 3.42 30.92 6.16
N GLY A 275 2.16 30.47 6.13
CA GLY A 275 1.56 29.76 5.01
C GLY A 275 1.74 30.40 3.63
N ILE A 276 1.40 29.59 2.64
CA ILE A 276 1.25 29.89 1.20
C ILE A 276 0.51 31.22 0.93
N GLY A 277 -0.25 31.76 1.90
CA GLY A 277 -0.78 33.11 1.86
C GLY A 277 0.25 34.26 1.85
N SER A 278 1.51 34.08 2.26
CA SER A 278 2.50 35.19 2.27
C SER A 278 3.18 35.45 0.91
N LYS A 279 3.29 34.43 0.04
CA LYS A 279 3.79 34.60 -1.34
C LYS A 279 2.73 35.12 -2.31
N LEU A 280 1.46 35.10 -1.94
CA LEU A 280 0.37 35.73 -2.70
C LEU A 280 -0.03 37.11 -2.15
N LYS A 281 0.56 37.55 -1.03
CA LYS A 281 0.26 38.87 -0.46
C LYS A 281 1.17 39.93 -1.08
N SER A 282 0.58 40.89 -1.78
CA SER A 282 1.25 42.13 -2.16
C SER A 282 0.96 43.22 -1.13
N THR A 283 1.80 44.25 -1.10
CA THR A 283 1.50 45.49 -0.39
C THR A 283 1.35 46.60 -1.41
N GLU A 284 0.19 47.24 -1.44
CA GLU A 284 -0.09 48.39 -2.30
C GLU A 284 -0.34 49.63 -1.46
N ILE A 285 0.15 50.78 -1.94
CA ILE A 285 -0.01 52.08 -1.28
C ILE A 285 -1.01 52.89 -2.07
N VAL A 286 -2.11 53.24 -1.44
CA VAL A 286 -3.15 54.10 -2.02
C VAL A 286 -3.03 55.49 -1.39
N GLN A 287 -2.50 56.43 -2.15
CA GLN A 287 -2.41 57.85 -1.78
C GLN A 287 -3.77 58.52 -1.95
N LEU A 288 -4.25 59.22 -0.91
CA LEU A 288 -5.54 59.92 -0.94
C LEU A 288 -5.35 61.41 -1.23
N SER A 289 -6.28 61.97 -2.01
CA SER A 289 -6.23 63.36 -2.47
C SER A 289 -7.28 64.27 -1.83
N TRP A 290 -8.43 63.74 -1.42
CA TRP A 290 -9.60 64.51 -0.97
C TRP A 290 -10.11 64.09 0.41
N ILE A 291 -10.02 62.80 0.75
CA ILE A 291 -10.40 62.27 2.08
C ILE A 291 -9.17 62.09 2.97
N GLN A 292 -9.34 62.27 4.29
CA GLN A 292 -8.30 61.94 5.27
C GLN A 292 -8.21 60.42 5.47
N ALA A 293 -7.01 59.87 5.37
CA ALA A 293 -6.76 58.43 5.47
C ALA A 293 -7.34 57.79 6.74
N GLN A 294 -7.36 58.54 7.85
CA GLN A 294 -7.91 58.09 9.12
C GLN A 294 -9.43 57.87 9.13
N ASP A 295 -10.16 58.43 8.17
CA ASP A 295 -11.62 58.32 8.10
C ASP A 295 -12.05 57.11 7.26
N ILE A 296 -11.16 56.58 6.40
CA ILE A 296 -11.41 55.42 5.53
C ILE A 296 -11.95 54.19 6.27
N PRO A 297 -11.42 53.78 7.45
CA PRO A 297 -11.95 52.63 8.18
C PRO A 297 -13.43 52.74 8.56
N SER A 298 -13.94 53.96 8.72
CA SER A 298 -15.35 54.23 9.06
C SER A 298 -16.28 54.26 7.84
N LEU A 299 -15.71 54.46 6.65
CA LEU A 299 -16.44 54.53 5.38
C LEU A 299 -16.54 53.16 4.69
N LEU A 300 -15.63 52.23 5.00
CA LEU A 300 -15.61 50.90 4.41
C LEU A 300 -16.80 50.05 4.86
N PRO A 301 -17.50 49.37 3.93
CA PRO A 301 -18.57 48.45 4.29
C PRO A 301 -18.04 47.20 5.01
N ALA A 302 -18.88 46.59 5.86
CA ALA A 302 -18.47 45.57 6.83
C ALA A 302 -17.95 44.25 6.23
N ASP A 303 -18.24 44.01 4.95
CA ASP A 303 -17.73 42.90 4.14
C ASP A 303 -16.29 43.13 3.66
N LEU A 304 -15.82 44.38 3.65
CA LEU A 304 -14.47 44.77 3.26
C LEU A 304 -13.54 45.10 4.45
N THR A 305 -14.06 45.08 5.68
CA THR A 305 -13.33 45.44 6.92
C THR A 305 -12.58 44.28 7.56
N SER A 306 -12.08 43.33 6.77
CA SER A 306 -11.17 42.29 7.28
C SER A 306 -9.88 42.96 7.77
N GLY A 307 -9.82 43.29 9.06
CA GLY A 307 -8.83 44.17 9.69
C GLY A 307 -7.36 43.75 9.62
N SER A 308 -7.03 42.71 8.85
CA SER A 308 -5.67 42.26 8.57
C SER A 308 -5.07 42.82 7.28
N VAL A 309 -5.88 43.44 6.40
CA VAL A 309 -5.44 43.94 5.09
C VAL A 309 -5.09 45.43 5.10
N LEU A 310 -5.65 46.25 6.00
CA LEU A 310 -5.59 47.71 5.89
C LEU A 310 -4.80 48.38 7.02
N ARG A 311 -3.86 49.27 6.67
CA ARG A 311 -3.13 50.15 7.60
C ARG A 311 -3.18 51.60 7.13
N ILE A 312 -3.31 52.53 8.08
CA ILE A 312 -3.34 53.97 7.80
C ILE A 312 -1.98 54.60 8.07
N ASP A 313 -1.45 55.33 7.09
CA ASP A 313 -0.33 56.25 7.28
C ASP A 313 -0.85 57.70 7.26
N LYS A 314 -0.94 58.30 8.44
CA LYS A 314 -1.42 59.68 8.61
C LYS A 314 -0.41 60.72 8.11
N ASN A 315 0.88 60.40 8.12
CA ASN A 315 1.92 61.36 7.77
C ASN A 315 1.94 61.62 6.26
N THR A 316 1.65 60.58 5.49
CA THR A 316 1.60 60.66 4.02
C THR A 316 0.17 60.78 3.49
N ASN A 317 -0.86 60.73 4.33
CA ASN A 317 -2.27 60.63 3.93
C ASN A 317 -2.52 59.46 2.95
N SER A 318 -2.08 58.27 3.33
CA SER A 318 -2.18 57.07 2.49
C SER A 318 -2.67 55.85 3.25
N VAL A 319 -3.15 54.85 2.50
CA VAL A 319 -3.60 53.56 3.00
C VAL A 319 -2.70 52.47 2.44
N LEU A 320 -2.12 51.65 3.32
CA LEU A 320 -1.41 50.43 2.97
C LEU A 320 -2.38 49.26 2.96
N LEU A 321 -2.49 48.59 1.82
CA LEU A 321 -3.27 47.37 1.63
C LEU A 321 -2.31 46.19 1.53
N THR A 322 -2.39 45.22 2.44
CA THR A 322 -1.50 44.03 2.49
C THR A 322 -2.35 42.77 2.53
N GLY A 323 -2.48 42.11 1.38
CA GLY A 323 -3.44 41.04 1.14
C GLY A 323 -3.18 40.36 -0.18
N THR A 324 -3.90 39.29 -0.47
CA THR A 324 -3.95 38.71 -1.82
C THR A 324 -4.58 39.70 -2.80
N PRO A 325 -4.33 39.61 -4.13
CA PRO A 325 -4.97 40.50 -5.11
C PRO A 325 -6.50 40.52 -5.00
N GLU A 326 -7.12 39.38 -4.70
CA GLU A 326 -8.57 39.26 -4.48
C GLU A 326 -9.06 39.99 -3.22
N GLU A 327 -8.20 40.15 -2.21
CA GLU A 327 -8.47 40.92 -0.99
C GLU A 327 -8.19 42.43 -1.17
N ILE A 328 -7.18 42.80 -1.95
CA ILE A 328 -6.76 44.20 -2.16
C ILE A 328 -7.69 44.92 -3.13
N GLN A 329 -7.99 44.32 -4.28
CA GLN A 329 -8.69 45.00 -5.38
C GLN A 329 -10.07 45.58 -5.00
N PRO A 330 -10.93 44.87 -4.24
CA PRO A 330 -12.22 45.44 -3.84
C PRO A 330 -12.08 46.66 -2.92
N VAL A 331 -11.09 46.63 -2.01
CA VAL A 331 -10.83 47.72 -1.06
C VAL A 331 -10.25 48.93 -1.78
N GLU A 332 -9.26 48.74 -2.66
CA GLU A 332 -8.68 49.81 -3.47
C GLU A 332 -9.74 50.50 -4.33
N LYS A 333 -10.58 49.71 -5.02
CA LYS A 333 -11.64 50.23 -5.89
C LYS A 333 -12.65 51.09 -5.12
N PHE A 334 -13.04 50.66 -3.91
CA PHE A 334 -13.91 51.44 -3.05
C PHE A 334 -13.26 52.77 -2.63
N ILE A 335 -12.01 52.72 -2.17
CA ILE A 335 -11.27 53.92 -1.75
C ILE A 335 -11.21 54.94 -2.89
N ARG A 336 -10.93 54.51 -4.13
CA ARG A 336 -10.90 55.40 -5.31
C ARG A 336 -12.27 55.97 -5.69
N GLN A 337 -13.36 55.29 -5.35
CA GLN A 337 -14.72 55.78 -5.60
C GLN A 337 -15.13 56.86 -4.61
N VAL A 338 -14.68 56.77 -3.35
CA VAL A 338 -15.02 57.75 -2.31
C VAL A 338 -14.05 58.92 -2.29
N ASP A 339 -12.79 58.74 -2.69
CA ASP A 339 -11.77 59.80 -2.76
C ASP A 339 -11.95 60.68 -4.01
N VAL A 340 -13.07 61.38 -4.08
CA VAL A 340 -13.43 62.31 -5.15
C VAL A 340 -13.55 63.73 -4.63
N PRO A 341 -13.30 64.76 -5.45
CA PRO A 341 -13.51 66.14 -5.03
C PRO A 341 -14.96 66.34 -4.62
N MET A 342 -15.16 66.93 -3.44
CA MET A 342 -16.48 67.40 -3.04
C MET A 342 -16.89 68.51 -4.00
N ASN A 343 -17.82 68.21 -4.91
CA ASN A 343 -18.57 69.25 -5.60
C ASN A 343 -19.41 69.95 -4.54
N VAL A 344 -18.94 71.10 -4.08
CA VAL A 344 -19.74 72.06 -3.31
C VAL A 344 -20.71 72.76 -4.25
#